data_AF-A0A538CHJ0-F1
#
_entry.id   AF-A0A538CHJ0-F1
#
_cell.length_a   1.000
_cell.length_b   1.000
_cell.length_c   1.000
_cell.angle_alpha   90.00
_cell.angle_beta   90.00
_cell.angle_gamma   90.00
#
_symmetry.space_group_name_H-M   'P 1'
#
loop_
_entity.id
_entity.type
_entity.pdbx_description
1 polymer ?
#
loop_
_entity_poly.entity_id
_entity_poly.type
_entity_poly.pdbx_seq_one_letter_code
_entity_poly.pdbx_strand_id
1 'polypeptide(L)'
;MNARVGLILTGLAFGIWEVVDIFWIDVPAVAALFAALFLGCTLWFWRRDSVRAAVALMLLFAFEAAAAPVLKHVMTVTKVADFTLALAGVACTIAVLLAGRRATRSRGRALAEAGS
;
A
#
# COMPACT_ATOMS: atom_id res chain seq x y z
N MET A 1 8.13 -9.15 11.68
CA MET A 1 8.50 -8.14 10.68
C MET A 1 7.83 -6.81 11.06
N ASN A 2 8.50 -5.67 10.94
CA ASN A 2 7.91 -4.37 11.26
C ASN A 2 6.81 -4.05 10.22
N ALA A 3 5.56 -3.85 10.66
CA ALA A 3 4.41 -3.59 9.77
C ALA A 3 4.67 -2.42 8.81
N ARG A 4 5.40 -1.41 9.29
CA ARG A 4 5.84 -0.27 8.49
C ARG A 4 6.74 -0.68 7.33
N VAL A 5 7.71 -1.56 7.59
CA VAL A 5 8.62 -2.09 6.56
C VAL A 5 7.84 -2.93 5.55
N GLY A 6 6.90 -3.74 6.01
CA GLY A 6 6.01 -4.50 5.13
C GLY A 6 5.27 -3.61 4.14
N LEU A 7 4.63 -2.54 4.64
CA LEU A 7 3.89 -1.60 3.79
C LEU A 7 4.78 -0.87 2.78
N ILE A 8 5.99 -0.48 3.19
CA ILE A 8 6.97 0.15 2.29
C ILE A 8 7.38 -0.82 1.19
N LEU A 9 7.70 -2.07 1.53
CA LEU A 9 8.11 -3.07 0.55
C LEU A 9 6.98 -3.39 -0.44
N THR A 10 5.74 -3.53 0.02
CA THR A 10 4.60 -3.76 -0.89
C THR A 10 4.34 -2.57 -1.79
N GLY A 11 4.48 -1.35 -1.28
CA GLY A 11 4.31 -0.12 -2.08
C GLY A 11 5.40 0.07 -3.12
N LEU A 12 6.65 -0.25 -2.78
CA LEU A 12 7.77 -0.27 -3.73
C LEU A 12 7.59 -1.36 -4.79
N ALA A 13 7.17 -2.56 -4.38
CA ALA A 13 6.93 -3.66 -5.31
C ALA A 13 5.89 -3.29 -6.36
N PHE A 14 4.75 -2.71 -5.96
CA PHE A 14 3.75 -2.22 -6.91
C PHE A 14 4.28 -1.09 -7.79
N GLY A 15 4.94 -0.10 -7.18
CA GLY A 15 5.50 1.01 -7.95
C GLY A 15 6.49 0.56 -9.02
N ILE A 16 7.31 -0.44 -8.73
CA ILE A 16 8.24 -1.04 -9.70
C ILE A 16 7.50 -1.89 -10.73
N TRP A 17 6.51 -2.68 -10.30
CA TRP A 17 5.69 -3.49 -11.17
C TRP A 17 4.99 -2.64 -12.24
N GLU A 18 4.33 -1.57 -11.83
CA GLU A 18 3.67 -0.60 -12.73
C GLU A 18 4.66 0.04 -13.72
N VAL A 19 5.91 0.31 -13.30
CA VAL A 19 6.95 0.82 -14.21
C VAL A 19 7.32 -0.20 -15.28
N VAL A 20 7.34 -1.49 -14.94
CA VAL A 20 7.56 -2.56 -15.93
C VAL A 20 6.36 -2.70 -16.86
N ASP A 21 5.14 -2.60 -16.31
CA ASP A 21 3.90 -2.74 -17.06
C ASP A 21 3.68 -1.64 -18.11
N ILE A 22 4.29 -0.46 -17.96
CA ILE A 22 4.33 0.61 -19.00
C ILE A 22 4.69 0.05 -20.38
N PHE A 23 5.56 -0.95 -20.45
CA PHE A 23 6.04 -1.51 -21.72
C PHE A 23 5.10 -2.56 -22.32
N TRP A 24 4.15 -3.09 -21.55
CA TRP A 24 3.34 -4.25 -21.93
C TRP A 24 1.83 -4.00 -21.93
N ILE A 25 1.37 -2.90 -21.31
CA ILE A 25 -0.04 -2.53 -21.26
C ILE A 25 -0.46 -1.65 -22.44
N ASP A 26 -1.72 -1.79 -22.88
CA ASP A 26 -2.30 -1.01 -23.98
C ASP A 26 -2.34 0.50 -23.71
N VAL A 27 -2.32 0.91 -22.43
CA VAL A 27 -2.39 2.32 -22.01
C VAL A 27 -1.22 2.68 -21.07
N PRO A 28 0.00 2.88 -21.60
CA PRO A 28 1.22 3.13 -20.80
C PRO A 28 1.11 4.34 -19.87
N ALA A 29 0.32 5.35 -20.26
CA ALA A 29 0.11 6.54 -19.45
C ALA A 29 -0.62 6.25 -18.13
N VAL A 30 -1.52 5.25 -18.11
CA VAL A 30 -2.23 4.85 -16.89
C VAL A 30 -1.28 4.14 -15.93
N ALA A 31 -0.48 3.19 -16.43
CA ALA A 31 0.54 2.52 -15.61
C ALA A 31 1.57 3.51 -15.05
N ALA A 32 2.01 4.50 -15.84
CA ALA A 32 2.90 5.56 -15.36
C ALA A 32 2.28 6.39 -14.22
N LEU A 33 0.98 6.67 -14.29
CA LEU A 33 0.26 7.35 -13.21
C LEU A 33 0.20 6.49 -11.94
N PHE A 34 -0.15 5.21 -12.05
CA PHE A 34 -0.18 4.29 -10.91
C PHE A 34 1.19 4.09 -10.28
N ALA A 35 2.24 3.89 -11.09
CA ALA A 35 3.63 3.88 -10.64
C ALA A 35 3.97 5.13 -9.82
N ALA A 36 3.68 6.32 -10.36
CA ALA A 36 3.97 7.58 -9.68
C ALA A 36 3.18 7.72 -8.36
N LEU A 37 1.92 7.28 -8.33
CA LEU A 37 1.09 7.31 -7.12
C LEU A 37 1.61 6.33 -6.06
N PHE A 38 1.91 5.09 -6.42
CA PHE A 38 2.46 4.09 -5.49
C PHE A 38 3.81 4.54 -4.94
N LEU A 39 4.75 4.96 -5.80
CA LEU A 39 6.07 5.42 -5.37
C LEU A 39 5.98 6.72 -4.55
N GLY A 40 5.15 7.67 -4.98
CA GLY A 40 4.95 8.95 -4.29
C GLY A 40 4.33 8.77 -2.90
N CYS A 41 3.25 7.97 -2.78
CA CYS A 41 2.63 7.65 -1.51
C CYS A 41 3.55 6.82 -0.61
N THR A 42 4.33 5.89 -1.18
CA THR A 42 5.33 5.10 -0.44
C THR A 42 6.44 5.98 0.11
N LEU A 43 6.98 6.89 -0.70
CA LEU A 43 7.99 7.85 -0.27
C LEU A 43 7.44 8.80 0.81
N TRP A 44 6.20 9.26 0.64
CA TRP A 44 5.53 10.10 1.63
C TRP A 44 5.35 9.36 2.96
N PHE A 45 4.91 8.10 2.92
CA PHE A 45 4.79 7.25 4.10
C PHE A 45 6.15 6.98 4.75
N TRP A 46 7.18 6.68 3.96
CA TRP A 46 8.54 6.46 4.45
C TRP A 46 9.13 7.68 5.14
N ARG A 47 8.92 8.89 4.59
CA ARG A 47 9.46 10.12 5.19
C ARG A 47 8.69 10.61 6.41
N ARG A 48 7.36 10.48 6.42
CA ARG A 48 6.52 11.14 7.44
C ARG A 48 5.78 10.19 8.37
N ASP A 49 5.85 8.88 8.14
CA ASP A 49 5.10 7.86 8.89
C ASP A 49 3.62 8.22 9.06
N SER A 50 3.04 8.79 7.99
CA SER A 50 1.73 9.44 8.03
C SER A 50 0.61 8.44 7.82
N VAL A 51 -0.39 8.44 8.72
CA VAL A 51 -1.63 7.67 8.56
C VAL A 51 -2.34 8.00 7.25
N ARG A 52 -2.30 9.27 6.80
CA ARG A 52 -2.91 9.68 5.53
C ARG A 52 -2.22 9.03 4.33
N ALA A 53 -0.90 8.89 4.39
CA ALA A 53 -0.13 8.21 3.34
C ALA A 53 -0.42 6.71 3.33
N ALA A 54 -0.53 6.08 4.51
CA ALA A 54 -0.95 4.69 4.62
C ALA A 54 -2.35 4.47 4.05
N VAL A 55 -3.33 5.33 4.38
CA VAL A 55 -4.69 5.24 3.81
C VAL A 55 -4.69 5.42 2.29
N ALA A 56 -3.89 6.35 1.75
CA ALA A 56 -3.75 6.51 0.30
C ALA A 56 -3.21 5.22 -0.36
N LEU A 57 -2.18 4.60 0.21
CA LEU A 57 -1.69 3.29 -0.25
C LEU A 57 -2.76 2.21 -0.16
N MET A 58 -3.54 2.18 0.93
CA MET A 58 -4.64 1.22 1.09
C MET A 58 -5.67 1.33 -0.04
N LEU A 59 -6.01 2.57 -0.43
CA LEU A 59 -6.96 2.81 -1.51
C LEU A 59 -6.40 2.37 -2.87
N LEU A 60 -5.12 2.64 -3.12
CA LEU A 60 -4.45 2.17 -4.34
C LEU A 60 -4.42 0.63 -4.40
N PHE A 61 -4.02 -0.05 -3.33
CA PHE A 61 -4.06 -1.51 -3.29
C PHE A 61 -5.49 -2.06 -3.42
N ALA A 62 -6.47 -1.45 -2.76
CA ALA A 62 -7.86 -1.91 -2.87
C ALA A 62 -8.42 -1.73 -4.29
N PHE A 63 -8.04 -0.66 -4.97
CA PHE A 63 -8.38 -0.44 -6.38
C PHE A 63 -7.78 -1.54 -7.26
N GLU A 64 -6.48 -1.83 -7.12
CA GLU A 64 -5.82 -2.88 -7.90
C GLU A 64 -6.42 -4.26 -7.64
N ALA A 65 -6.71 -4.60 -6.38
CA ALA A 65 -7.37 -5.87 -6.04
C ALA A 65 -8.77 -5.99 -6.68
N ALA A 66 -9.48 -4.88 -6.86
CA ALA A 66 -10.78 -4.86 -7.53
C ALA A 66 -10.66 -4.87 -9.06
N ALA A 67 -9.63 -4.22 -9.61
CA ALA A 67 -9.43 -4.06 -11.05
C ALA A 67 -8.81 -5.30 -11.71
N ALA A 68 -7.78 -5.91 -11.08
CA ALA A 68 -7.01 -7.01 -11.66
C ALA A 68 -7.86 -8.19 -12.19
N PRO A 69 -8.93 -8.66 -11.50
CA PRO A 69 -9.76 -9.76 -11.99
C PRO A 69 -10.63 -9.39 -13.21
N VAL A 70 -10.91 -8.10 -13.39
CA VAL A 70 -11.86 -7.60 -14.41
C VAL A 70 -11.17 -7.36 -15.75
N LEU A 71 -9.84 -7.17 -15.74
CA LEU A 71 -9.08 -6.95 -16.96
C LEU A 71 -9.12 -8.19 -17.85
N LYS A 72 -9.54 -8.04 -19.12
CA LYS A 72 -9.73 -9.18 -20.04
C LYS A 72 -8.51 -9.48 -20.92
N HIS A 73 -7.65 -8.49 -21.12
CA HIS A 73 -6.55 -8.55 -22.10
C HIS A 73 -5.19 -8.94 -21.50
N VAL A 74 -5.12 -9.17 -20.19
CA VAL A 74 -3.86 -9.49 -19.47
C VAL A 74 -3.74 -10.98 -19.22
N MET A 75 -2.51 -11.49 -19.14
CA MET A 75 -2.24 -12.88 -18.77
C MET A 75 -2.78 -13.20 -17.37
N THR A 76 -3.33 -14.41 -17.19
CA THR A 76 -3.90 -14.85 -15.90
C THR A 76 -2.87 -14.78 -14.77
N VAL A 77 -1.60 -15.10 -15.04
CA VAL A 77 -0.51 -15.06 -14.06
C VAL A 77 -0.31 -13.63 -13.53
N THR A 78 -0.33 -12.62 -14.40
CA THR A 78 -0.22 -11.22 -14.02
C THR A 78 -1.37 -10.79 -13.11
N LYS A 79 -2.62 -11.12 -13.48
CA LYS A 79 -3.80 -10.80 -12.66
C LYS A 79 -3.71 -11.39 -11.25
N VAL A 80 -3.23 -12.63 -11.14
CA VAL A 80 -3.06 -13.30 -9.85
C VAL A 80 -1.93 -12.64 -9.05
N ALA A 81 -0.83 -12.28 -9.70
CA ALA A 81 0.27 -11.55 -9.05
C ALA A 81 -0.21 -10.19 -8.51
N ASP A 82 -0.90 -9.40 -9.33
CA ASP A 82 -1.43 -8.09 -8.95
C ASP A 82 -2.42 -8.21 -7.80
N PHE A 83 -3.38 -9.13 -7.92
CA PHE A 83 -4.38 -9.36 -6.90
C PHE A 83 -3.76 -9.80 -5.56
N THR A 84 -2.82 -10.75 -5.59
CA THR A 84 -2.18 -11.25 -4.35
C THR A 84 -1.29 -10.20 -3.70
N LEU A 85 -0.53 -9.44 -4.50
CA LEU A 85 0.28 -8.34 -4.02
C LEU A 85 -0.60 -7.22 -3.43
N ALA A 86 -1.74 -6.94 -4.05
CA ALA A 86 -2.66 -5.92 -3.61
C ALA A 86 -3.29 -6.30 -2.26
N LEU A 87 -3.72 -7.56 -2.10
CA LEU A 87 -4.19 -8.07 -0.81
C LEU A 87 -3.10 -8.01 0.27
N ALA A 88 -1.85 -8.32 -0.09
CA ALA A 88 -0.73 -8.20 0.85
C ALA A 88 -0.51 -6.73 1.28
N GLY A 89 -0.61 -5.77 0.37
CA GLY A 89 -0.55 -4.34 0.66
C GLY A 89 -1.68 -3.86 1.56
N VAL A 90 -2.93 -4.31 1.31
CA VAL A 90 -4.08 -4.05 2.19
C VAL A 90 -3.82 -4.60 3.60
N ALA A 91 -3.38 -5.86 3.71
CA ALA A 91 -3.08 -6.49 5.00
C ALA A 91 -1.97 -5.75 5.76
N CYS A 92 -0.89 -5.36 5.07
CA CYS A 92 0.19 -4.56 5.66
C CYS A 92 -0.32 -3.20 6.16
N THR A 93 -1.20 -2.55 5.40
CA THR A 93 -1.78 -1.27 5.80
C THR A 93 -2.63 -1.41 7.05
N ILE A 94 -3.50 -2.43 7.12
CA ILE A 94 -4.30 -2.73 8.30
C ILE A 94 -3.39 -2.94 9.52
N ALA A 95 -2.30 -3.70 9.36
CA ALA A 95 -1.35 -3.95 10.44
C ALA A 95 -0.69 -2.65 10.94
N VAL A 96 -0.31 -1.73 10.04
CA VAL A 96 0.24 -0.40 10.41
C VAL A 96 -0.79 0.42 11.18
N LEU A 97 -2.04 0.49 10.72
CA LEU A 97 -3.09 1.26 11.38
C LEU A 97 -3.43 0.70 12.77
N LEU A 98 -3.46 -0.63 12.91
CA LEU A 98 -3.67 -1.28 14.20
C LEU A 98 -2.51 -1.04 15.16
N ALA A 99 -1.26 -1.10 14.69
CA ALA A 99 -0.08 -0.82 15.50
C ALA A 99 -0.09 0.64 16.01
N GLY A 100 -0.41 1.61 15.15
CA GLY A 100 -0.53 3.02 15.53
C GLY A 100 -1.61 3.26 16.58
N ARG A 101 -2.80 2.65 16.41
CA ARG A 101 -3.89 2.75 17.41
C ARG A 101 -3.49 2.18 18.78
N ARG A 102 -2.79 1.04 18.80
CA ARG A 102 -2.30 0.42 20.05
C ARG A 102 -1.30 1.33 20.76
N ALA A 103 -0.37 1.92 20.01
CA ALA A 103 0.62 2.84 20.57
C ALA A 103 -0.03 4.08 21.21
N THR A 104 -0.96 4.75 20.52
CA THR A 104 -1.69 5.90 21.07
C THR A 104 -2.46 5.55 22.34
N ARG A 105 -3.12 4.38 22.36
CA ARG A 105 -3.89 3.92 23.53
C ARG A 105 -2.98 3.64 24.74
N SER A 106 -1.83 3.02 24.52
CA SER A 106 -0.85 2.76 25.58
C SER A 106 -0.30 4.06 26.18
N ARG A 107 -0.01 5.06 25.35
CA ARG A 107 0.45 6.38 25.79
C ARG A 107 -0.61 7.13 26.59
N GLY A 108 -1.88 7.05 26.18
CA GLY A 108 -3.00 7.66 26.91
C GLY A 108 -3.20 7.06 28.30
N ARG A 109 -3.02 5.74 28.45
CA ARG A 109 -3.07 5.08 29.77
C ARG A 109 -1.92 5.51 30.67
N ALA A 110 -0.69 5.53 30.16
CA ALA A 110 0.47 5.95 30.94
C ALA A 110 0.36 7.41 31.44
N LEU A 111 -0.23 8.31 30.64
CA LEU A 111 -0.48 9.70 31.06
C LEU A 111 -1.58 9.80 32.13
N ALA A 112 -2.59 8.93 32.09
CA ALA A 112 -3.63 8.89 33.12
C ALA A 112 -3.09 8.36 34.46
N GLU A 113 -2.20 7.35 34.42
CA GLU A 113 -1.54 6.79 35.61
C GLU A 113 -0.49 7.75 36.22
N ALA A 114 0.13 8.61 35.41
CA ALA A 114 1.12 9.60 35.90
C ALA A 114 0.48 10.87 36.51
N GLY A 115 -0.82 11.08 36.31
CA GLY A 115 -1.57 12.23 36.82
C GLY A 115 -2.42 11.96 38.06
N SER A 116 -2.39 10.73 38.58
CA SER A 116 -3.05 10.27 39.82
C SER A 116 -2.06 10.09 40.95
#